data_AF-A0A658BQM8-F1
#
_entry.id   AF-A0A658BQM8-F1
#
_cell.length_a   1.000
_cell.length_b   1.000
_cell.length_c   1.000
_cell.angle_alpha   90.00
_cell.angle_beta   90.00
_cell.angle_gamma   90.00
#
_symmetry.space_group_name_H-M   'P 1'
#
loop_
_entity.id
_entity.type
_entity.pdbx_description
1 polymer ?
#
loop_
_entity_poly.entity_id
_entity_poly.type
_entity_poly.pdbx_seq_one_letter_code
_entity_poly.pdbx_strand_id
1 'polypeptide(L)'
;MIPARLARLLAFAPFLLALGATAAHAGTEEDFDRGAAAHRQQDYKTAFKIWLVLAEKGQVDAQYNVARMLQDGDGTAQNPVEAMKWYRKAAEQGDQESQYYLGLMYLRGEGVAANEAEAQKWFAMNRKHHTMHHNHAQWEKWQRQLAEMNWGMLRQ
;
A
#
# COMPACT_ATOMS: atom_id res chain seq x y z
N MET A 1 -44.26 37.18 5.49
CA MET A 1 -43.25 37.48 6.54
C MET A 1 -43.13 36.28 7.46
N ILE A 2 -41.93 35.70 7.47
CA ILE A 2 -41.25 34.79 8.43
C ILE A 2 -41.98 33.50 8.90
N PRO A 3 -41.41 32.30 8.65
CA PRO A 3 -42.01 31.00 8.97
C PRO A 3 -41.79 30.58 10.44
N ALA A 4 -42.78 29.91 11.02
CA ALA A 4 -42.71 29.34 12.36
C ALA A 4 -42.31 27.86 12.32
N ARG A 5 -41.00 27.67 12.50
CA ARG A 5 -40.33 26.53 13.15
C ARG A 5 -41.27 25.52 13.81
N LEU A 6 -41.28 24.30 13.27
CA LEU A 6 -41.69 23.11 14.01
C LEU A 6 -40.66 22.85 15.12
N ALA A 7 -41.00 23.30 16.33
CA ALA A 7 -40.52 22.74 17.59
C ALA A 7 -41.18 21.35 17.76
N ARG A 8 -40.64 20.30 18.39
CA ARG A 8 -39.88 20.12 19.64
C ARG A 8 -39.35 18.66 19.62
N LEU A 9 -38.07 18.45 19.92
CA LEU A 9 -37.53 17.87 21.17
C LEU A 9 -37.60 16.34 21.34
N LEU A 10 -36.39 15.79 21.47
CA LEU A 10 -35.92 14.82 22.48
C LEU A 10 -36.49 13.40 22.47
N ALA A 11 -35.62 12.44 22.16
CA ALA A 11 -35.34 11.35 23.10
C ALA A 11 -33.92 10.80 22.86
N PHE A 12 -33.08 10.99 23.89
CA PHE A 12 -31.93 10.15 24.20
C PHE A 12 -32.33 8.67 24.14
N ALA A 13 -31.55 7.83 23.46
CA ALA A 13 -31.53 6.41 23.75
C ALA A 13 -30.08 5.92 23.80
N PRO A 14 -29.73 5.05 24.77
CA PRO A 14 -28.38 4.91 25.29
C PRO A 14 -27.59 3.78 24.63
N PHE A 15 -26.28 3.98 24.62
CA PHE A 15 -25.25 2.99 24.95
C PHE A 15 -25.66 1.50 24.82
N LEU A 16 -25.35 0.89 23.69
CA LEU A 16 -25.06 -0.54 23.66
C LEU A 16 -23.57 -0.73 23.93
N LEU A 17 -23.31 -1.07 25.20
CA LEU A 17 -22.06 -1.64 25.68
C LEU A 17 -21.87 -3.01 25.02
N ALA A 18 -21.32 -3.04 23.82
CA ALA A 18 -20.81 -4.29 23.24
C ALA A 18 -19.40 -4.53 23.81
N LEU A 19 -19.37 -5.16 24.97
CA LEU A 19 -18.18 -5.83 25.51
C LEU A 19 -17.79 -6.94 24.52
N GLY A 20 -16.86 -6.64 23.61
CA GLY A 20 -16.42 -7.58 22.57
C GLY A 20 -15.60 -6.97 21.44
N ALA A 21 -14.90 -5.85 21.67
CA ALA A 21 -13.89 -5.40 20.72
C ALA A 21 -12.62 -6.23 20.94
N THR A 22 -12.27 -7.10 19.99
CA THR A 22 -10.89 -7.31 19.46
C THR A 22 -10.85 -8.58 18.61
N ALA A 23 -11.45 -8.53 17.42
CA ALA A 23 -11.11 -9.43 16.32
C ALA A 23 -11.48 -8.80 14.97
N ALA A 24 -12.58 -8.05 14.93
CA ALA A 24 -13.12 -7.44 13.70
C ALA A 24 -12.40 -6.17 13.22
N HIS A 25 -11.49 -5.58 14.01
CA HIS A 25 -10.75 -4.37 13.62
C HIS A 25 -9.35 -4.64 13.09
N ALA A 26 -8.87 -5.89 13.17
CA ALA A 26 -7.59 -6.22 12.58
C ALA A 26 -7.69 -5.99 11.06
N GLY A 27 -6.85 -5.14 10.47
CA GLY A 27 -6.88 -4.90 9.02
C GLY A 27 -7.12 -3.46 8.56
N THR A 28 -7.20 -2.49 9.47
CA THR A 28 -7.48 -1.10 9.11
C THR A 28 -6.20 -0.31 8.78
N GLU A 29 -6.37 0.84 8.14
CA GLU A 29 -5.30 1.85 7.96
C GLU A 29 -4.71 2.29 9.31
N GLU A 30 -5.54 2.36 10.36
CA GLU A 30 -5.09 2.62 11.73
C GLU A 30 -4.10 1.56 12.25
N ASP A 31 -4.32 0.29 11.94
CA ASP A 31 -3.37 -0.76 12.30
C ASP A 31 -2.04 -0.59 11.56
N PHE A 32 -2.07 -0.19 10.28
CA PHE A 32 -0.84 0.06 9.53
C PHE A 32 -0.01 1.18 10.18
N ASP A 33 -0.66 2.28 10.56
CA ASP A 33 -0.03 3.41 11.24
C ASP A 33 0.54 3.04 12.60
N ARG A 34 -0.15 2.17 13.35
CA ARG A 34 0.36 1.61 14.61
C ARG A 34 1.62 0.78 14.38
N GLY A 35 1.67 -0.03 13.33
CA GLY A 35 2.88 -0.74 12.91
C GLY A 35 4.02 0.22 12.59
N ALA A 36 3.73 1.28 11.83
CA ALA A 36 4.71 2.30 11.47
C ALA A 36 5.21 3.10 12.71
N ALA A 37 4.32 3.40 13.65
CA ALA A 37 4.68 4.07 14.90
C ALA A 37 5.58 3.18 15.76
N ALA A 38 5.26 1.89 15.89
CA ALA A 38 6.11 0.93 16.59
C ALA A 38 7.51 0.83 15.94
N HIS A 39 7.58 0.76 14.61
CA HIS A 39 8.86 0.76 13.89
C HIS A 39 9.68 2.03 14.14
N ARG A 40 9.05 3.22 14.12
CA ARG A 40 9.72 4.50 14.44
C ARG A 40 10.26 4.54 15.88
N GLN A 41 9.60 3.84 16.79
CA GLN A 41 10.03 3.69 18.18
C GLN A 41 11.03 2.53 18.38
N GLN A 42 11.48 1.90 17.29
CA GLN A 42 12.37 0.74 17.29
C GLN A 42 11.78 -0.51 17.98
N ASP A 43 10.46 -0.56 18.20
CA ASP A 43 9.75 -1.77 18.57
C ASP A 43 9.45 -2.60 17.32
N TYR A 44 10.52 -3.15 16.73
CA TYR A 44 10.45 -3.91 15.49
C TYR A 44 9.64 -5.20 15.64
N LYS A 45 9.62 -5.81 16.83
CA LYS A 45 8.83 -7.04 17.05
C LYS A 45 7.33 -6.75 16.94
N THR A 46 6.88 -5.64 17.53
CA THR A 46 5.47 -5.22 17.42
C THR A 46 5.14 -4.79 16.00
N ALA A 47 6.00 -3.99 15.34
CA ALA A 47 5.81 -3.59 13.95
C ALA A 47 5.68 -4.81 13.01
N PHE A 48 6.58 -5.78 13.14
CA PHE A 48 6.57 -7.00 12.34
C PHE A 48 5.25 -7.77 12.50
N LYS A 49 4.80 -7.98 13.74
CA LYS A 49 3.53 -8.70 14.01
C LYS A 49 2.33 -8.00 13.40
N ILE A 50 2.25 -6.68 13.54
CA ILE A 50 1.15 -5.89 12.99
C ILE A 50 1.16 -5.97 11.46
N TRP A 51 2.29 -5.64 10.83
CA TRP A 51 2.39 -5.66 9.37
C TRP A 51 2.24 -7.07 8.79
N LEU A 52 2.64 -8.13 9.49
CA LEU A 52 2.42 -9.51 9.02
C LEU A 52 0.93 -9.81 8.85
N VAL A 53 0.09 -9.46 9.83
CA VAL A 53 -1.37 -9.66 9.74
C VAL A 53 -1.98 -8.86 8.59
N LEU A 54 -1.46 -7.66 8.30
CA LEU A 54 -1.92 -6.83 7.19
C LEU A 54 -1.42 -7.36 5.83
N ALA A 55 -0.18 -7.84 5.78
CA ALA A 55 0.42 -8.45 4.59
C ALA A 55 -0.32 -9.72 4.17
N GLU A 56 -0.72 -10.55 5.14
CA GLU A 56 -1.57 -11.74 4.95
C GLU A 56 -2.95 -11.40 4.36
N LYS A 57 -3.45 -10.19 4.63
CA LYS A 57 -4.70 -9.66 4.05
C LYS A 57 -4.53 -9.03 2.67
N GLY A 58 -3.31 -9.03 2.13
CA GLY A 58 -3.04 -8.53 0.79
C GLY A 58 -2.59 -7.07 0.74
N GLN A 59 -2.47 -6.36 1.87
CA GLN A 59 -2.06 -4.95 1.83
C GLN A 59 -0.63 -4.82 1.32
N VAL A 60 -0.46 -4.14 0.18
CA VAL A 60 0.79 -4.07 -0.59
C VAL A 60 1.93 -3.47 0.24
N ASP A 61 1.72 -2.33 0.88
CA ASP A 61 2.75 -1.66 1.69
C ASP A 61 3.20 -2.52 2.88
N ALA A 62 2.28 -3.29 3.46
CA ALA A 62 2.59 -4.19 4.56
C ALA A 62 3.41 -5.39 4.07
N GLN A 63 3.10 -5.94 2.89
CA GLN A 63 3.91 -6.99 2.26
C GLN A 63 5.33 -6.52 1.98
N TYR A 64 5.50 -5.30 1.46
CA TYR A 64 6.80 -4.67 1.28
C TYR A 64 7.56 -4.53 2.62
N ASN A 65 6.91 -4.01 3.66
CA ASN A 65 7.53 -3.81 4.97
C ASN A 65 7.94 -5.14 5.63
N VAL A 66 7.10 -6.17 5.57
CA VAL A 66 7.42 -7.52 6.06
C VAL A 66 8.60 -8.10 5.31
N ALA A 67 8.65 -7.95 3.99
CA ALA A 67 9.77 -8.40 3.17
C ALA A 67 11.09 -7.74 3.61
N ARG A 68 11.08 -6.41 3.77
CA ARG A 68 12.26 -5.65 4.22
C ARG A 68 12.72 -6.08 5.61
N MET A 69 11.80 -6.25 6.56
CA MET A 69 12.14 -6.68 7.91
C MET A 69 12.71 -8.11 7.95
N LEU A 70 12.22 -9.02 7.12
CA LEU A 70 12.82 -10.36 6.97
C LEU A 70 14.19 -10.30 6.31
N GLN A 71 14.41 -9.38 5.37
CA GLN A 71 15.71 -9.20 4.73
C GLN A 71 16.75 -8.62 5.70
N ASP A 72 16.34 -7.69 6.57
CA ASP A 72 17.23 -6.99 7.51
C ASP A 72 17.37 -7.72 8.86
N GLY A 73 16.41 -8.59 9.21
CA GLY A 73 16.33 -9.24 10.52
C GLY A 73 15.74 -8.34 11.63
N ASP A 74 14.99 -7.32 11.25
CA ASP A 74 14.36 -6.39 12.18
C ASP A 74 13.11 -7.03 12.79
N GLY A 75 13.10 -7.24 14.12
CA GLY A 75 11.94 -7.79 14.83
C GLY A 75 11.61 -9.26 14.51
N THR A 76 12.41 -9.90 13.65
CA THR A 76 12.31 -11.30 13.22
C THR A 76 13.71 -11.84 12.92
N ALA A 77 13.85 -13.16 12.71
CA ALA A 77 15.11 -13.71 12.21
C ALA A 77 15.29 -13.33 10.73
N GLN A 78 16.51 -13.01 10.33
CA GLN A 78 16.82 -12.74 8.92
C GLN A 78 16.49 -13.97 8.07
N ASN A 79 15.67 -13.78 7.03
CA ASN A 79 15.24 -14.83 6.13
C ASN A 79 15.02 -14.26 4.72
N PRO A 80 16.08 -14.17 3.89
CA PRO A 80 15.96 -13.62 2.54
C PRO A 80 15.08 -14.49 1.62
N VAL A 81 14.97 -15.79 1.87
CA VAL A 81 14.08 -16.67 1.09
C VAL A 81 12.62 -16.29 1.30
N GLU A 82 12.23 -16.03 2.54
CA GLU A 82 10.86 -15.60 2.86
C GLU A 82 10.62 -14.15 2.44
N ALA A 83 11.60 -13.26 2.62
CA ALA A 83 11.53 -11.88 2.14
C ALA A 83 11.20 -11.82 0.64
N MET A 84 11.86 -12.66 -0.16
CA MET A 84 11.63 -12.72 -1.61
C MET A 84 10.17 -13.07 -1.95
N LYS A 85 9.52 -13.94 -1.17
CA LYS A 85 8.11 -14.31 -1.40
C LYS A 85 7.19 -13.12 -1.14
N TRP A 86 7.47 -12.35 -0.08
CA TRP A 86 6.69 -11.16 0.25
C TRP A 86 6.90 -10.02 -0.76
N TYR A 87 8.15 -9.76 -1.17
CA TYR A 87 8.41 -8.83 -2.26
C TYR A 87 7.70 -9.25 -3.55
N ARG A 88 7.70 -10.54 -3.89
CA ARG A 88 6.95 -11.04 -5.06
C ARG A 88 5.47 -10.72 -4.98
N LYS A 89 4.82 -10.98 -3.84
CA LYS A 89 3.39 -10.67 -3.65
C LYS A 89 3.08 -9.19 -3.85
N ALA A 90 3.92 -8.29 -3.33
CA ALA A 90 3.75 -6.84 -3.51
C ALA A 90 4.05 -6.41 -4.96
N ALA A 91 5.11 -6.93 -5.55
CA ALA A 91 5.54 -6.62 -6.92
C ALA A 91 4.51 -7.04 -7.98
N GLU A 92 3.87 -8.19 -7.80
CA GLU A 92 2.79 -8.70 -8.66
C GLU A 92 1.53 -7.81 -8.59
N GLN A 93 1.37 -7.06 -7.50
CA GLN A 93 0.32 -6.04 -7.34
C GLN A 93 0.74 -4.65 -7.86
N GLY A 94 1.94 -4.54 -8.44
CA GLY A 94 2.43 -3.31 -9.05
C GLY A 94 3.34 -2.46 -8.15
N ASP A 95 3.69 -2.93 -6.95
CA ASP A 95 4.61 -2.19 -6.08
C ASP A 95 6.00 -2.05 -6.72
N GLN A 96 6.40 -0.80 -6.97
CA GLN A 96 7.63 -0.49 -7.69
C GLN A 96 8.85 -0.84 -6.86
N GLU A 97 8.84 -0.53 -5.58
CA GLU A 97 9.98 -0.81 -4.68
C GLU A 97 10.22 -2.31 -4.61
N SER A 98 9.17 -3.12 -4.42
CA SER A 98 9.29 -4.57 -4.42
C SER A 98 9.77 -5.15 -5.75
N GLN A 99 9.34 -4.60 -6.90
CA GLN A 99 9.88 -5.01 -8.20
C GLN A 99 11.38 -4.71 -8.30
N TYR A 100 11.83 -3.55 -7.79
CA TYR A 100 13.24 -3.21 -7.76
C TYR A 100 14.04 -4.16 -6.84
N TYR A 101 13.56 -4.44 -5.62
CA TYR A 101 14.23 -5.35 -4.69
C TYR A 101 14.28 -6.79 -5.22
N LEU A 102 13.23 -7.30 -5.88
CA LEU A 102 13.30 -8.60 -6.55
C LEU A 102 14.37 -8.65 -7.62
N GLY A 103 14.50 -7.57 -8.41
CA GLY A 103 15.57 -7.44 -9.39
C GLY A 103 16.95 -7.55 -8.73
N LEU A 104 17.16 -6.86 -7.62
CA LEU A 104 18.41 -6.92 -6.85
C LEU A 104 18.66 -8.31 -6.24
N MET A 105 17.64 -8.96 -5.68
CA MET A 105 17.77 -10.28 -5.08
C MET A 105 18.16 -11.34 -6.12
N TYR A 106 17.56 -11.29 -7.31
CA TYR A 106 17.97 -12.15 -8.43
C TYR A 106 19.37 -11.80 -8.95
N LEU A 107 19.76 -10.53 -8.97
CA LEU A 107 21.09 -10.14 -9.42
C LEU A 107 22.19 -10.62 -8.46
N ARG A 108 21.92 -10.56 -7.15
CA ARG A 108 22.88 -10.89 -6.08
C ARG A 108 22.81 -12.34 -5.60
N GLY A 109 21.77 -13.07 -5.98
CA GLY A 109 21.52 -14.43 -5.48
C GLY A 109 21.10 -14.46 -4.00
N GLU A 110 20.33 -13.45 -3.57
CA GLU A 110 19.84 -13.36 -2.18
C GLU A 110 18.50 -14.10 -2.06
N GLY A 111 18.46 -15.18 -1.26
CA GLY A 111 17.25 -15.99 -1.09
C GLY A 111 16.85 -16.84 -2.31
N VAL A 112 17.61 -16.74 -3.40
CA VAL A 112 17.42 -17.47 -4.67
C VAL A 112 18.76 -17.59 -5.38
N ALA A 113 18.92 -18.56 -6.29
CA ALA A 113 20.08 -18.57 -7.18
C ALA A 113 20.10 -17.31 -8.06
N ALA A 114 21.29 -16.74 -8.27
CA ALA A 114 21.44 -15.57 -9.13
C ALA A 114 20.92 -15.84 -10.54
N ASN A 115 20.15 -14.90 -11.09
CA ASN A 115 19.56 -14.99 -12.41
C ASN A 115 19.39 -13.59 -13.02
N GLU A 116 20.32 -13.22 -13.90
CA GLU A 116 20.34 -11.91 -14.53
C GLU A 116 19.12 -11.66 -15.43
N ALA A 117 18.63 -12.69 -16.14
CA ALA A 117 17.46 -12.56 -17.01
C ALA A 117 16.20 -12.21 -16.21
N GLU A 118 16.01 -12.86 -15.05
CA GLU A 118 14.89 -12.57 -14.17
C GLU A 118 15.03 -11.20 -13.51
N ALA A 119 16.25 -10.80 -13.14
CA ALA A 119 16.53 -9.45 -12.65
C ALA A 119 16.16 -8.37 -13.67
N GLN A 120 16.59 -8.52 -14.93
CA GLN A 120 16.27 -7.59 -16.01
C GLN A 120 14.75 -7.49 -16.24
N LYS A 121 14.03 -8.60 -16.16
CA LYS A 121 12.56 -8.64 -16.28
C LYS A 121 11.88 -7.81 -15.20
N TRP A 122 12.27 -7.96 -13.93
CA TRP A 122 11.69 -7.17 -12.83
C TRP A 122 12.02 -5.68 -12.95
N PHE A 123 13.26 -5.33 -13.29
CA PHE A 123 13.64 -3.93 -13.53
C PHE A 123 12.88 -3.30 -14.71
N ALA A 124 12.61 -4.07 -15.77
CA ALA A 124 11.85 -3.59 -16.92
C ALA A 124 10.37 -3.30 -16.56
N MET A 125 9.77 -4.10 -15.66
CA MET A 125 8.41 -3.85 -15.16
C MET A 125 8.33 -2.54 -14.36
N ASN A 126 9.28 -2.31 -13.45
CA ASN A 126 9.37 -1.08 -12.66
C ASN A 126 9.48 0.17 -13.56
N ARG A 127 10.35 0.11 -14.59
CA ARG A 127 10.55 1.22 -15.54
C ARG A 127 9.30 1.57 -16.33
N LYS A 128 8.55 0.57 -16.80
CA LYS A 128 7.29 0.81 -17.55
C LYS A 128 6.28 1.59 -16.72
N HIS A 129 6.16 1.26 -15.43
CA HIS A 129 5.28 1.99 -14.53
C HIS A 129 5.72 3.45 -14.36
N HIS A 130 7.02 3.72 -14.17
CA HIS A 130 7.54 5.10 -14.09
C HIS A 130 7.25 5.91 -15.37
N THR A 131 7.40 5.30 -16.55
CA THR A 131 7.09 5.97 -17.82
C THR A 131 5.59 6.22 -18.03
N MET A 132 4.71 5.36 -17.53
CA MET A 132 3.26 5.59 -17.61
C MET A 132 2.82 6.74 -16.72
N HIS A 133 3.31 6.83 -15.47
CA HIS A 133 2.99 7.96 -14.57
C HIS A 133 3.55 9.28 -15.07
N HIS A 134 4.76 9.29 -15.63
CA HIS A 134 5.33 10.51 -16.21
C HIS A 134 4.55 11.00 -17.44
N ASN A 135 3.98 10.06 -18.22
CA ASN A 135 3.08 10.39 -19.33
C ASN A 135 1.63 10.66 -18.88
N HIS A 136 1.22 10.22 -17.69
CA HIS A 136 -0.13 10.45 -17.15
C HIS A 136 -0.43 11.95 -17.06
N ALA A 137 0.52 12.76 -16.59
CA ALA A 137 0.37 14.22 -16.55
C ALA A 137 0.22 14.85 -17.95
N GLN A 138 0.84 14.26 -18.98
CA GLN A 138 0.67 14.71 -20.37
C GLN A 138 -0.69 14.26 -20.93
N TRP A 139 -1.15 13.05 -20.59
CA TRP A 139 -2.46 12.52 -20.95
C TRP A 139 -3.61 13.29 -20.30
N GLU A 140 -3.50 13.67 -19.02
CA GLU A 140 -4.49 14.50 -18.34
C GLU A 140 -4.56 15.91 -18.93
N LYS A 141 -3.40 16.50 -19.27
CA LYS A 141 -3.33 17.79 -19.99
C LYS A 141 -4.00 17.70 -21.35
N TRP A 142 -3.75 16.62 -22.10
CA TRP A 142 -4.34 16.38 -23.41
C TRP A 142 -5.87 16.18 -23.33
N GLN A 143 -6.37 15.42 -22.35
CA GLN A 143 -7.80 15.24 -22.11
C GLN A 143 -8.51 16.56 -21.75
N ARG A 144 -7.88 17.41 -20.92
CA ARG A 144 -8.40 18.75 -20.61
C ARG A 144 -8.45 19.64 -21.85
N GLN A 145 -7.39 19.65 -22.66
CA GLN A 145 -7.36 20.41 -23.91
C GLN A 145 -8.44 19.94 -24.90
N LEU A 146 -8.62 18.62 -25.04
CA LEU A 146 -9.69 18.07 -25.85
C LEU A 146 -11.08 18.50 -25.37
N ALA A 147 -11.32 18.48 -24.06
CA ALA A 147 -12.57 18.97 -23.50
C ALA A 147 -12.78 20.45 -23.84
N GLU A 148 -11.78 21.31 -23.62
CA GLU A 148 -11.83 22.74 -23.95
C GLU A 148 -12.10 23.00 -25.46
N MET A 149 -11.45 22.24 -26.34
CA MET A 149 -11.67 22.32 -27.79
C MET A 149 -13.09 21.90 -28.19
N ASN A 150 -13.64 20.85 -27.58
CA ASN A 150 -14.97 20.34 -27.89
C ASN A 150 -16.07 21.29 -27.38
N TRP A 151 -15.89 21.91 -26.21
CA TRP A 151 -16.80 22.92 -25.65
C TRP A 151 -16.77 24.26 -26.42
N GLY A 152 -15.68 24.58 -27.12
CA GLY A 152 -15.57 25.77 -27.97
C GLY A 152 -16.32 25.67 -29.31
N MET A 153 -16.51 24.46 -29.82
CA MET A 153 -17.28 24.20 -31.05
C MET A 153 -18.80 24.18 -30.83
N LEU A 154 -19.27 23.89 -29.61
CA LEU A 154 -20.70 23.86 -29.26
C LEU A 154 -21.28 25.25 -28.89
N ARG A 155 -20.45 26.31 -28.91
CA ARG A 155 -20.83 27.69 -28.53
C ARG A 155 -20.73 28.71 -29.69
N GLN A 156 -20.75 28.24 -30.93
CA GLN A 156 -20.93 29.08 -32.14
C GLN A 156 -22.24 28.68 -32.81
#